data_AF-A0A7V6M662-F1
#
_entry.id   AF-A0A7V6M662-F1
#
_cell.length_a   1.000
_cell.length_b   1.000
_cell.length_c   1.000
_cell.angle_alpha   90.00
_cell.angle_beta   90.00
_cell.angle_gamma   90.00
#
_symmetry.space_group_name_H-M   'P 1'
#
loop_
_entity.id
_entity.type
_entity.pdbx_description
1 polymer ?
#
loop_
_entity_poly.entity_id
_entity_poly.type
_entity_poly.pdbx_seq_one_letter_code
_entity_poly.pdbx_strand_id
1 'polypeptide(L)'
;MHYDIIIVSSLKLDEKLLEGFNYLLVENAEINDDYSITYQNKNIKYDFLIIDKLYDNLKTLKEDKRIITNQFFETSIENVFAIGPINNSPLKVNKQLQIILNHLKNPL
;
A
#
# COMPACT_ATOMS: atom_id res chain seq x y z
N MET A 1 17.47 6.94 -3.68
CA MET A 1 16.63 6.70 -2.50
C MET A 1 15.45 5.92 -3.02
N HIS A 2 15.26 4.69 -2.55
CA HIS A 2 14.14 3.83 -2.98
C HIS A 2 12.88 4.22 -2.20
N TYR A 3 11.74 4.15 -2.86
CA TYR A 3 10.45 4.63 -2.40
C TYR A 3 9.49 3.45 -2.50
N ASP A 4 9.05 2.88 -1.39
CA ASP A 4 8.08 1.78 -1.41
C ASP A 4 6.80 2.18 -0.65
N ILE A 5 5.75 2.46 -1.41
CA ILE A 5 4.48 2.98 -0.91
C ILE A 5 3.49 1.81 -0.78
N ILE A 6 3.10 1.43 0.44
CA ILE A 6 2.14 0.34 0.67
C ILE A 6 0.77 0.95 0.99
N ILE A 7 -0.12 1.14 0.01
CA ILE A 7 -1.40 1.83 0.26
C ILE A 7 -2.60 0.87 0.20
N VAL A 8 -3.53 1.13 1.12
CA VAL A 8 -4.90 0.63 1.20
C VAL A 8 -5.05 -0.76 1.78
N SER A 9 -5.26 -0.76 3.09
CA SER A 9 -6.20 -1.66 3.73
C SER A 9 -7.47 -0.87 4.05
N SER A 10 -8.61 -1.53 4.17
CA SER A 10 -9.81 -1.00 4.85
C SER A 10 -10.07 -1.82 6.11
N LEU A 11 -8.98 -2.27 6.75
CA LEU A 11 -8.97 -3.38 7.69
C LEU A 11 -7.77 -3.25 8.64
N LYS A 12 -8.02 -3.59 9.90
CA LYS A 12 -7.00 -3.64 10.94
C LYS A 12 -5.89 -4.64 10.56
N LEU A 13 -4.68 -4.14 10.35
CA LEU A 13 -3.50 -4.94 10.04
C LEU A 13 -2.92 -5.58 11.30
N ASP A 14 -2.29 -6.75 11.12
CA ASP A 14 -1.49 -7.38 12.18
C ASP A 14 -0.08 -6.75 12.18
N GLU A 15 0.12 -5.77 13.08
CA GLU A 15 1.38 -5.02 13.19
C GLU A 15 2.60 -5.90 13.46
N LYS A 16 2.42 -7.11 13.99
CA LYS A 16 3.52 -8.07 14.18
C LYS A 16 4.22 -8.42 12.87
N LEU A 17 3.49 -8.37 11.74
CA LEU A 17 4.07 -8.64 10.43
C LEU A 17 5.03 -7.54 9.96
N LEU A 18 4.88 -6.33 10.52
CA LEU A 18 5.68 -5.16 10.18
C LEU A 18 6.95 -5.04 11.05
N GLU A 19 7.16 -5.96 11.99
CA GLU A 19 8.39 -6.01 12.79
C GLU A 19 9.63 -6.05 11.88
N GLY A 20 10.55 -5.10 12.12
CA GLY A 20 11.78 -4.94 11.34
C GLY A 20 11.65 -4.08 10.09
N PHE A 21 10.47 -3.51 9.81
CA PHE A 21 10.29 -2.49 8.78
C PHE A 21 10.20 -1.09 9.40
N ASN A 22 10.76 -0.09 8.71
CA ASN A 22 10.54 1.32 9.06
C ASN A 22 9.22 1.78 8.46
N TYR A 23 8.14 1.67 9.22
CA TYR A 23 6.79 1.97 8.76
C TYR A 23 6.12 3.12 9.52
N LEU A 24 5.16 3.78 8.88
CA LEU A 24 4.20 4.66 9.52
C LEU A 24 2.77 4.25 9.14
N LEU A 25 1.90 4.09 10.14
CA LEU A 25 0.46 3.89 9.94
C LEU A 25 -0.26 5.24 10.01
N VAL A 26 -1.03 5.56 8.98
CA VAL A 26 -1.84 6.78 8.91
C VAL A 26 -3.27 6.47 8.49
N GLU A 27 -4.25 7.07 9.18
CA GLU A 27 -5.67 6.90 8.85
C GLU A 27 -6.19 8.03 7.95
N ASN A 28 -5.58 9.23 8.01
CA ASN A 28 -6.04 10.44 7.32
C ASN A 28 -4.88 11.20 6.65
N ALA A 29 -4.08 10.51 5.85
CA ALA A 29 -3.10 11.18 5.00
C ALA A 29 -3.76 11.70 3.71
N GLU A 30 -3.15 12.69 3.08
CA GLU A 30 -3.50 13.15 1.74
C GLU A 30 -2.43 12.68 0.78
N ILE A 31 -2.84 12.06 -0.34
CA ILE A 31 -1.95 11.74 -1.44
C ILE A 31 -2.11 12.83 -2.49
N ASN A 32 -1.03 13.53 -2.79
CA ASN A 32 -0.98 14.56 -3.81
C ASN A 32 -0.88 13.95 -5.22
N ASP A 33 -1.09 14.75 -6.25
CA ASP A 33 -1.06 14.31 -7.66
C ASP A 33 0.31 13.75 -8.10
N ASP A 34 1.38 14.12 -7.40
CA ASP A 34 2.74 13.63 -7.60
C ASP A 34 3.05 12.37 -6.77
N TYR A 35 2.02 11.77 -6.15
CA TYR A 35 2.12 10.64 -5.23
C TYR A 35 2.91 10.94 -3.95
N SER A 36 3.21 12.22 -3.67
CA SER A 36 3.73 12.63 -2.36
C SER A 36 2.62 12.58 -1.31
N ILE A 37 3.02 12.37 -0.06
CA ILE A 37 2.06 12.12 1.02
C ILE A 37 2.19 13.21 2.07
N THR A 38 1.09 13.91 2.29
CA THR A 38 0.98 14.96 3.28
C THR A 38 0.21 14.41 4.48
N TYR A 39 0.83 14.48 5.65
CA TYR A 39 0.23 14.10 6.92
C TYR A 39 0.45 15.22 7.93
N GLN A 40 -0.62 15.69 8.57
CA GLN A 40 -0.58 16.82 9.52
C GLN A 40 0.13 18.07 8.94
N ASN A 41 -0.19 18.44 7.70
CA ASN A 41 0.42 19.56 6.96
C ASN A 41 1.95 19.46 6.78
N LYS A 42 2.51 18.25 6.87
CA LYS A 42 3.92 17.98 6.60
C LYS A 42 4.03 16.91 5.53
N ASN A 43 4.96 17.11 4.60
CA ASN A 43 5.36 16.07 3.66
C ASN A 43 6.17 15.03 4.42
N ILE A 44 5.63 13.82 4.48
CA ILE A 44 6.27 12.71 5.17
C ILE A 44 7.05 11.86 4.17
N LYS A 45 8.22 11.37 4.63
CA LYS A 45 9.07 10.44 3.88
C LYS A 45 9.36 9.26 4.79
N TYR A 46 8.86 8.09 4.41
CA TYR A 46 9.08 6.83 5.10
C TYR A 46 9.47 5.77 4.06
N ASP A 47 10.23 4.76 4.49
CA ASP A 47 10.60 3.63 3.64
C ASP A 47 9.36 2.80 3.29
N PHE A 48 8.41 2.68 4.23
CA PHE A 48 7.09 2.09 4.02
C PHE A 48 6.01 2.97 4.64
N LEU A 49 5.15 3.58 3.83
CA LEU A 49 3.93 4.18 4.35
C LEU A 49 2.77 3.21 4.19
N ILE A 50 2.04 2.96 5.28
CA ILE A 50 0.85 2.13 5.28
C ILE A 50 -0.36 3.00 5.54
N ILE A 51 -1.26 3.05 4.56
CA ILE A 51 -2.47 3.85 4.67
C ILE A 51 -3.71 2.96 4.75
N ASP A 52 -4.48 3.11 5.81
CA ASP A 52 -5.74 2.40 6.05
C ASP A 52 -6.94 3.18 5.47
N LYS A 53 -6.83 3.61 4.21
CA LYS A 53 -7.90 4.32 3.50
C LYS A 53 -7.84 4.08 1.99
N LEU A 54 -9.00 3.85 1.39
CA LEU A 54 -9.14 3.80 -0.07
C LEU A 54 -9.03 5.22 -0.64
N TYR A 55 -8.08 5.43 -1.55
CA TYR A 55 -7.97 6.67 -2.29
C TYR A 55 -8.57 6.52 -3.68
N ASP A 56 -9.81 7.00 -3.83
CA ASP A 56 -10.49 6.99 -5.12
C ASP A 56 -9.80 7.85 -6.18
N ASN A 57 -8.98 8.81 -5.74
CA ASN A 57 -8.25 9.75 -6.60
C ASN A 57 -6.98 9.13 -7.22
N LEU A 58 -6.52 7.97 -6.72
CA LEU A 58 -5.38 7.29 -7.34
C LEU A 58 -5.79 6.79 -8.72
N LYS A 59 -5.02 7.17 -9.75
CA LYS A 59 -5.21 6.75 -11.15
C LYS A 59 -4.76 5.30 -11.37
N THR A 60 -5.19 4.39 -10.52
CA THR A 60 -4.95 2.95 -10.66
C THR A 60 -5.86 2.35 -11.73
N LEU A 61 -5.36 1.35 -12.44
CA LEU A 61 -6.18 0.55 -13.33
C LEU A 61 -7.18 -0.29 -12.52
N LYS A 62 -8.45 -0.30 -12.96
CA LYS A 62 -9.54 -1.02 -12.29
C LYS A 62 -10.28 -1.93 -13.26
N GLU A 63 -10.67 -3.11 -12.80
CA GLU A 63 -11.58 -4.04 -13.47
C GLU A 63 -12.71 -4.39 -12.50
N ASP A 64 -13.97 -4.29 -12.93
CA ASP A 64 -15.14 -4.52 -12.07
C ASP A 64 -15.11 -3.76 -10.73
N LYS A 65 -14.65 -2.51 -10.76
CA LYS A 65 -14.47 -1.61 -9.59
C LYS A 65 -13.39 -2.07 -8.60
N ARG A 66 -12.59 -3.08 -8.93
CA ARG A 66 -11.46 -3.55 -8.14
C ARG A 66 -10.14 -3.14 -8.79
N ILE A 67 -9.16 -2.81 -7.97
CA ILE A 67 -7.82 -2.44 -8.41
C ILE A 67 -7.15 -3.68 -9.02
N ILE A 68 -6.63 -3.52 -10.24
CA ILE A 68 -5.82 -4.54 -10.90
C ILE A 68 -4.43 -4.51 -10.26
N THR A 69 -3.94 -5.67 -9.85
CA THR A 69 -2.61 -5.85 -9.28
C THR A 69 -1.86 -7.00 -9.92
N ASN A 70 -0.53 -6.94 -9.89
CA ASN A 70 0.31 -8.08 -10.25
C ASN A 70 0.33 -9.15 -9.13
N GLN A 71 1.14 -10.19 -9.30
CA GLN A 71 1.29 -11.30 -8.33
C GLN A 71 1.87 -10.88 -6.96
N PHE A 72 2.49 -9.70 -6.89
CA PHE A 72 3.03 -9.11 -5.68
C PHE A 72 2.10 -8.05 -5.07
N PHE A 73 0.88 -7.91 -5.59
CA PHE A 73 -0.11 -6.89 -5.20
C PHE A 73 0.25 -5.46 -5.61
N GLU A 74 1.23 -5.28 -6.48
CA GLU A 74 1.58 -3.98 -7.02
C GLU A 74 0.54 -3.55 -8.07
N THR A 75 0.16 -2.28 -8.03
CA THR A 75 -0.79 -1.68 -8.96
C THR A 75 -0.10 -1.28 -10.27
N SER A 76 -0.83 -0.57 -11.13
CA SER A 76 -0.25 0.07 -12.33
C SER A 76 0.70 1.24 -12.03
N ILE A 77 0.75 1.69 -10.77
CA ILE A 77 1.67 2.74 -10.31
C ILE A 77 2.83 2.03 -9.63
N GLU A 78 4.04 2.31 -10.10
CA GLU A 78 5.28 1.71 -9.58
C GLU A 78 5.39 1.92 -8.07
N ASN A 79 5.76 0.85 -7.37
CA ASN A 79 5.92 0.84 -5.91
C ASN A 79 4.66 1.21 -5.13
N VAL A 80 3.47 1.13 -5.74
CA VAL A 80 2.19 1.28 -5.04
C VAL A 80 1.50 -0.08 -5.02
N PHE A 81 1.30 -0.61 -3.82
CA PHE A 81 0.61 -1.89 -3.61
C PHE A 81 -0.85 -1.66 -3.21
N ALA A 82 -1.73 -2.64 -3.43
CA ALA A 82 -3.13 -2.60 -3.00
C ALA A 82 -3.55 -3.95 -2.40
N ILE A 83 -4.07 -3.94 -1.16
CA ILE A 83 -4.46 -5.17 -0.44
C ILE A 83 -5.89 -5.16 0.09
N GLY A 84 -6.40 -6.34 0.42
CA GLY A 84 -7.74 -6.51 0.97
C GLY A 84 -8.82 -6.59 -0.10
N PRO A 85 -10.09 -6.28 0.24
CA PRO A 85 -11.25 -6.53 -0.64
C PRO A 85 -11.33 -5.61 -1.85
N ILE A 86 -10.37 -4.69 -1.99
CA ILE A 86 -10.29 -3.70 -3.07
C ILE A 86 -9.64 -4.26 -4.33
N ASN A 87 -8.98 -5.43 -4.25
CA ASN A 87 -8.39 -6.14 -5.39
C ASN A 87 -9.13 -7.47 -5.64
N ASN A 88 -8.75 -8.18 -6.70
CA ASN A 88 -9.38 -9.44 -7.10
C ASN A 88 -8.82 -10.70 -6.39
N SER A 89 -7.92 -10.54 -5.42
CA SER A 89 -7.27 -11.69 -4.78
C SER A 89 -8.21 -12.42 -3.82
N PRO A 90 -8.26 -13.76 -3.85
CA PRO A 90 -8.99 -14.55 -2.86
C PRO A 90 -8.23 -14.67 -1.53
N LEU A 91 -7.00 -14.17 -1.44
CA LEU A 91 -6.15 -14.31 -0.26
C LEU A 91 -6.61 -13.38 0.88
N LYS A 92 -6.44 -13.84 2.12
CA LYS A 92 -6.66 -13.00 3.31
C LYS A 92 -5.63 -11.87 3.38
N VAL A 93 -6.01 -10.71 3.91
CA VAL A 93 -5.16 -9.49 3.99
C VAL A 93 -3.78 -9.77 4.56
N ASN A 94 -3.66 -10.49 5.68
CA ASN A 94 -2.37 -10.82 6.28
C ASN A 94 -1.46 -11.61 5.33
N LYS A 95 -2.04 -12.47 4.47
CA LYS A 95 -1.26 -13.21 3.47
C LYS A 95 -0.84 -12.31 2.31
N GLN A 96 -1.71 -11.40 1.88
CA GLN A 96 -1.37 -10.39 0.88
C GLN A 96 -0.23 -9.49 1.37
N LEU A 97 -0.33 -8.99 2.60
CA LEU A 97 0.71 -8.22 3.26
C LEU A 97 2.04 -8.98 3.32
N GLN A 98 2.02 -10.25 3.74
CA GLN A 98 3.24 -11.06 3.81
C GLN A 98 3.92 -11.23 2.44
N ILE A 99 3.14 -11.32 1.35
CA ILE A 99 3.70 -11.41 -0.01
C ILE A 99 4.42 -10.11 -0.39
N ILE A 100 3.81 -8.96 -0.10
CA ILE A 100 4.43 -7.64 -0.33
C ILE A 100 5.72 -7.53 0.49
N LEU A 101 5.66 -7.79 1.80
CA LEU A 101 6.83 -7.68 2.68
C LEU A 101 7.99 -8.60 2.25
N ASN A 102 7.68 -9.80 1.73
CA ASN A 102 8.69 -10.71 1.20
C ASN A 102 9.32 -10.19 -0.10
N HIS A 103 8.51 -9.61 -0.98
CA HIS A 103 8.97 -8.98 -2.22
C HIS A 103 9.89 -7.79 -1.94
N LEU A 104 9.53 -6.94 -0.98
CA LEU A 104 10.32 -5.77 -0.58
C LEU A 104 11.65 -6.13 0.10
N LYS A 105 11.70 -7.25 0.83
CA LYS A 105 12.95 -7.76 1.43
C LYS A 105 13.93 -8.33 0.42
N ASN A 106 13.44 -8.82 -0.73
CA ASN A 106 14.24 -9.43 -1.78
C ASN A 106 13.69 -9.01 -3.15
N PRO A 107 13.94 -7.76 -3.58
CA PRO A 107 13.56 -7.34 -4.92
C PRO A 107 14.33 -8.22 -5.92
N LEU A 108 13.59 -8.90 -6.80
CA LEU A 108 14.14 -9.76 -7.86
C LEU A 108 14.80 -8.93 -8.96
#